data_AF-A0A2G9SH78-F1
#
_entry.id   AF-A0A2G9SH78-F1
#
_cell.length_a   1.000
_cell.length_b   1.000
_cell.length_c   1.000
_cell.angle_alpha   90.00
_cell.angle_beta   90.00
_cell.angle_gamma   90.00
#
_symmetry.space_group_name_H-M   'P 1'
#
loop_
_entity.id
_entity.type
_entity.pdbx_description
1 polymer ?
#
loop_
_entity_poly.entity_id
_entity_poly.type
_entity_poly.pdbx_seq_one_letter_code
_entity_poly.pdbx_strand_id
1 'polypeptide(L)'
;MRLDAQSFKRHHIQSMKNKLAITKYVRKKSRSFAGTGESVLRPYRFRMEEVEGFRYRCRDAMRSVTKQAIKEARLKEIKEELLNSEKLKTYFEDNPRDLHLLRHDKALHPAVVKPHLKNVPEYLIPPSMRSVISLMNKKKKRLRLKPGGLSRFASSKFKRTQNPLRTFKYTKAKRRDRKESEQT
;
A
#
# COMPACT_ATOMS: atom_id res chain seq x y z
N MET A 1 29.01 -9.81 3.99
CA MET A 1 28.20 -9.05 4.98
C MET A 1 29.12 -8.61 6.12
N ARG A 2 29.64 -7.39 6.10
CA ARG A 2 30.36 -6.81 7.26
C ARG A 2 29.35 -6.00 8.06
N LEU A 3 29.11 -6.36 9.32
CA LEU A 3 28.33 -5.52 10.23
C LEU A 3 29.27 -4.43 10.77
N ASP A 4 29.00 -3.17 10.40
CA ASP A 4 29.79 -2.03 10.87
C ASP A 4 29.69 -1.86 12.39
N ALA A 5 30.83 -1.67 13.07
CA ALA A 5 30.90 -1.45 14.52
C ALA A 5 30.05 -0.26 15.01
N GLN A 6 29.78 0.71 14.13
CA GLN A 6 28.88 1.83 14.41
C GLN A 6 27.40 1.40 14.55
N SER A 7 26.97 0.39 13.80
CA SER A 7 25.60 -0.15 13.87
C SER A 7 25.35 -0.81 15.22
N PHE A 8 26.31 -1.60 15.71
CA PHE A 8 26.22 -2.26 17.02
C PHE A 8 26.10 -1.26 18.18
N LYS A 9 26.89 -0.19 18.18
CA LYS A 9 26.79 0.90 19.17
C LYS A 9 25.43 1.59 19.14
N ARG A 10 24.86 1.86 17.96
CA ARG A 10 23.53 2.47 17.81
C ARG A 10 22.42 1.55 18.36
N HIS A 11 22.45 0.26 18.05
CA HIS A 11 21.49 -0.71 18.56
C HIS A 11 21.59 -0.86 20.10
N HIS A 12 22.80 -0.88 20.66
CA HIS A 12 23.02 -0.95 22.10
C HIS A 12 22.47 0.29 22.83
N ILE A 13 22.78 1.48 22.33
CA ILE A 13 22.27 2.75 22.89
C ILE A 13 20.73 2.80 22.82
N GLN A 14 20.14 2.38 21.71
CA GLN A 14 18.67 2.36 21.57
C GLN A 14 18.02 1.36 22.54
N SER A 15 18.63 0.19 22.73
CA SER A 15 18.18 -0.80 23.71
C SER A 15 18.18 -0.25 25.13
N MET A 16 19.26 0.44 25.52
CA MET A 16 19.38 1.07 26.85
C MET A 16 18.32 2.16 27.06
N LYS A 17 18.09 3.00 26.05
CA LYS A 17 17.02 4.02 26.07
C LYS A 17 15.64 3.41 26.26
N ASN A 18 15.33 2.33 25.53
CA ASN A 18 14.05 1.63 25.64
C ASN A 18 13.86 1.01 27.04
N LYS A 19 14.91 0.38 27.60
CA LYS A 19 14.89 -0.19 28.95
C LYS A 19 14.59 0.89 30.00
N LEU A 20 15.26 2.03 29.93
CA LEU A 20 15.03 3.19 30.80
C LEU A 20 13.61 3.77 30.66
N ALA A 21 13.10 3.86 29.42
CA ALA A 21 11.75 4.34 29.18
C ALA A 21 10.69 3.42 29.80
N ILE A 22 10.85 2.11 29.65
CA ILE A 22 9.95 1.10 30.20
C ILE A 22 10.00 1.14 31.74
N THR A 23 11.19 1.12 32.35
CA THR A 23 11.31 1.15 33.82
C THR A 23 10.74 2.44 34.42
N LYS A 24 10.99 3.59 33.79
CA LYS A 24 10.41 4.87 34.22
C LYS A 24 8.88 4.88 34.09
N TYR A 25 8.34 4.32 33.01
CA TYR A 25 6.89 4.20 32.81
C TYR A 25 6.25 3.32 33.88
N VAL A 26 6.81 2.14 34.13
CA VAL A 26 6.32 1.19 35.15
C VAL A 26 6.35 1.84 36.54
N ARG A 27 7.45 2.50 36.91
CA ARG A 27 7.57 3.21 38.19
C ARG A 27 6.61 4.39 38.32
N LYS A 28 6.32 5.13 37.24
CA LYS A 28 5.36 6.24 37.27
C LYS A 28 3.93 5.72 37.44
N LYS A 29 3.59 4.64 36.73
CA LYS A 29 2.24 4.07 36.71
C LYS A 29 1.94 3.27 38.00
N SER A 30 2.95 2.72 38.68
CA SER A 30 2.79 2.09 40.01
C SER A 30 2.35 3.03 41.10
N ARG A 31 2.86 4.28 41.10
CA ARG A 31 2.43 5.29 42.06
C ARG A 31 0.94 5.66 41.92
N SER A 32 0.41 5.62 40.70
CA SER A 32 -1.03 5.87 40.46
C SER A 32 -1.95 4.69 40.79
N PHE A 33 -1.43 3.47 40.85
CA PHE A 33 -2.21 2.24 41.09
C PHE A 33 -2.10 1.72 42.54
N ALA A 34 -1.28 2.34 43.38
CA ALA A 34 -1.02 1.93 44.77
C ALA A 34 -2.26 1.95 45.68
N GLY A 35 -3.36 2.58 45.27
CA GLY A 35 -4.62 2.62 46.03
C GLY A 35 -5.72 1.66 45.56
N THR A 36 -5.54 0.96 44.43
CA THR A 36 -6.63 0.18 43.80
C THR A 36 -6.41 -1.34 43.83
N GLY A 37 -5.31 -1.83 44.42
CA GLY A 37 -4.99 -3.26 44.51
C GLY A 37 -4.68 -3.94 43.17
N GLU A 38 -4.86 -3.25 42.04
CA GLU A 38 -4.54 -3.75 40.70
C GLU A 38 -3.05 -3.59 40.38
N SER A 39 -2.43 -4.64 39.83
CA SER A 39 -1.06 -4.60 39.34
C SER A 39 -0.93 -3.73 38.09
N VAL A 40 0.09 -2.87 38.08
CA VAL A 40 0.42 -1.93 37.00
C VAL A 40 0.66 -2.63 35.66
N LEU A 41 1.23 -3.82 35.75
CA LEU A 41 1.52 -4.68 34.63
C LEU A 41 0.69 -5.94 34.81
N ARG A 42 -0.32 -6.09 33.95
CA ARG A 42 -1.01 -7.36 33.81
C ARG A 42 -0.08 -8.32 33.04
N PRO A 43 0.06 -9.57 33.49
CA PRO A 43 0.80 -10.58 32.72
C PRO A 43 0.29 -10.64 31.29
N TYR A 44 1.21 -10.65 30.32
CA TYR A 44 0.83 -10.74 28.91
C TYR A 44 0.23 -12.11 28.63
N ARG A 45 -1.10 -12.16 28.46
CA ARG A 45 -1.82 -13.38 28.07
C ARG A 45 -1.96 -13.39 26.56
N PHE A 46 -1.16 -14.22 25.90
CA PHE A 46 -1.27 -14.40 24.46
C PHE A 46 -2.44 -15.33 24.13
N ARG A 47 -3.46 -14.79 23.45
CA ARG A 47 -4.65 -15.54 23.05
C ARG A 47 -4.38 -16.23 21.71
N MET A 48 -4.00 -17.51 21.75
CA MET A 48 -3.70 -18.30 20.55
C MET A 48 -4.91 -18.37 19.60
N GLU A 49 -6.10 -18.52 20.17
CA GLU A 49 -7.39 -18.60 19.45
C GLU A 49 -7.61 -17.40 18.50
N GLU A 50 -7.24 -16.20 18.96
CA GLU A 50 -7.39 -14.97 18.16
C GLU A 50 -6.41 -14.93 16.96
N VAL A 51 -5.30 -15.65 17.06
CA VAL A 51 -4.22 -15.64 16.06
C VAL A 51 -4.44 -16.71 14.99
N GLU A 52 -5.10 -17.81 15.33
CA GLU A 52 -5.34 -18.93 14.43
C GLU A 52 -6.12 -18.54 13.17
N GLY A 53 -7.02 -17.56 13.25
CA GLY A 53 -7.72 -17.01 12.08
C GLY A 53 -6.76 -16.49 11.00
N PHE A 54 -5.64 -15.88 11.39
CA PHE A 54 -4.67 -15.36 10.43
C PHE A 54 -3.85 -16.45 9.73
N ARG A 55 -3.83 -17.68 10.27
CA ARG A 55 -3.03 -18.79 9.74
C ARG A 55 -3.32 -19.06 8.27
N TYR A 56 -4.61 -19.01 7.88
CA TYR A 56 -5.02 -19.19 6.49
C TYR A 56 -4.46 -18.09 5.58
N ARG A 57 -4.51 -16.82 6.00
CA ARG A 57 -4.01 -15.70 5.21
C ARG A 57 -2.49 -15.72 5.10
N CYS A 58 -1.78 -16.06 6.18
CA CYS A 58 -0.33 -16.25 6.16
C CYS A 58 0.06 -17.39 5.21
N ARG A 59 -0.66 -18.51 5.23
CA ARG A 59 -0.42 -19.64 4.32
C ARG A 59 -0.65 -19.25 2.85
N ASP A 60 -1.69 -18.46 2.56
CA ASP A 60 -1.98 -17.95 1.22
C ASP A 60 -0.86 -17.02 0.71
N ALA A 61 -0.34 -16.15 1.58
CA ALA A 61 0.83 -15.32 1.30
C ALA A 61 2.08 -16.17 1.05
N MET A 62 2.37 -17.17 1.88
CA MET A 62 3.51 -18.07 1.68
C MET A 62 3.42 -18.83 0.36
N ARG A 63 2.23 -19.33 -0.01
CA ARG A 63 2.02 -20.02 -1.29
C ARG A 63 2.23 -19.11 -2.51
N SER A 64 2.02 -17.81 -2.37
CA SER A 64 2.29 -16.85 -3.45
C SER A 64 3.78 -16.67 -3.73
N VAL A 65 4.65 -16.98 -2.75
CA VAL A 65 6.10 -16.89 -2.89
C VAL A 65 6.62 -18.24 -3.41
N THR A 66 6.86 -18.32 -4.71
CA THR A 66 7.42 -19.52 -5.35
C THR A 66 8.94 -19.39 -5.52
N LYS A 67 9.64 -20.52 -5.70
CA LYS A 67 11.08 -20.52 -6.02
C LYS A 67 11.41 -19.67 -7.24
N GLN A 68 10.50 -19.68 -8.23
CA GLN A 68 10.62 -18.88 -9.45
C GLN A 68 10.53 -17.38 -9.14
N ALA A 69 9.53 -16.96 -8.36
CA ALA A 69 9.39 -15.57 -7.95
C ALA A 69 10.60 -15.05 -7.17
N ILE A 70 11.25 -15.90 -6.36
CA ILE A 70 12.49 -15.56 -5.64
C ILE A 70 13.64 -15.33 -6.63
N LYS A 71 13.83 -16.24 -7.59
CA LYS A 71 14.88 -16.12 -8.62
C LYS A 71 14.67 -14.85 -9.45
N GLU A 72 13.46 -14.61 -9.92
CA GLU A 72 13.10 -13.42 -10.71
C GLU A 72 13.28 -12.13 -9.92
N ALA A 73 12.89 -12.11 -8.64
CA ALA A 73 13.12 -10.97 -7.76
C ALA A 73 14.62 -10.69 -7.59
N ARG A 74 15.44 -11.74 -7.43
CA ARG A 74 16.89 -11.60 -7.29
C ARG A 74 17.56 -11.13 -8.58
N LEU A 75 17.12 -11.63 -9.74
CA LEU A 75 17.62 -11.16 -11.03
C LEU A 75 17.27 -9.69 -11.27
N LYS A 76 16.05 -9.29 -10.90
CA LYS A 76 15.62 -7.89 -10.97
C LYS A 76 16.47 -6.99 -10.06
N GLU A 77 16.71 -7.41 -8.83
CA GLU A 77 17.57 -6.70 -7.86
C GLU A 77 18.98 -6.49 -8.44
N ILE A 78 19.63 -7.57 -8.92
CA ILE A 78 20.97 -7.49 -9.52
C ILE A 78 20.99 -6.56 -10.73
N LYS A 79 19.98 -6.62 -11.59
CA LYS A 79 19.86 -5.75 -12.77
C LYS A 79 19.76 -4.27 -12.37
N GLU A 80 18.95 -3.95 -11.36
CA GLU A 80 18.82 -2.59 -10.83
C GLU A 80 20.14 -2.13 -10.18
N GLU A 81 20.83 -3.02 -9.46
CA GLU A 81 22.16 -2.74 -8.90
C GLU A 81 23.20 -2.44 -10.00
N LEU A 82 23.24 -3.23 -11.08
CA LEU A 82 24.15 -3.02 -12.21
C LEU A 82 23.94 -1.66 -12.88
N LEU A 83 22.67 -1.28 -13.10
CA LEU A 83 22.33 0.00 -13.74
C LEU A 83 22.58 1.21 -12.83
N ASN A 84 22.46 1.04 -11.52
CA ASN A 84 22.67 2.12 -10.54
C ASN A 84 24.13 2.22 -10.06
N SER A 85 24.96 1.20 -10.30
CA SER A 85 26.36 1.15 -9.88
C SER A 85 27.20 2.24 -10.56
N GLU A 86 27.82 3.11 -9.77
CA GLU A 86 28.72 4.16 -10.29
C GLU A 86 29.94 3.58 -11.00
N LYS A 87 30.45 2.44 -10.51
CA LYS A 87 31.66 1.79 -11.06
C LYS A 87 31.45 1.24 -12.47
N LEU A 88 30.21 0.89 -12.81
CA LEU A 88 29.89 0.29 -14.10
C LEU A 88 29.40 1.33 -15.13
N LYS A 89 29.13 2.57 -14.71
CA LYS A 89 28.68 3.63 -15.64
C LYS A 89 29.70 3.86 -16.76
N THR A 90 30.97 4.02 -16.41
CA THR A 90 32.06 4.21 -17.39
C THR A 90 32.18 3.03 -18.35
N TYR A 91 32.11 1.79 -17.83
CA TYR A 91 32.13 0.59 -18.66
C TYR A 91 30.99 0.55 -19.69
N PHE A 92 29.79 0.98 -19.31
CA PHE A 92 28.64 1.02 -20.19
C PHE A 92 28.65 2.20 -21.18
N GLU A 93 29.38 3.27 -20.89
CA GLU A 93 29.66 4.34 -21.85
C GLU A 93 30.54 3.81 -22.98
N ASP A 94 31.56 3.02 -22.65
CA ASP A 94 32.46 2.37 -23.62
C ASP A 94 31.77 1.20 -24.37
N ASN A 95 30.82 0.52 -23.71
CA ASN A 95 30.11 -0.66 -24.25
C ASN A 95 28.59 -0.41 -24.28
N PRO A 96 28.10 0.43 -25.21
CA PRO A 96 26.68 0.76 -25.27
C PRO A 96 25.81 -0.47 -25.56
N ARG A 97 26.32 -1.47 -26.29
CA ARG A 97 25.57 -2.69 -26.63
C ARG A 97 25.08 -3.43 -25.39
N ASP A 98 25.89 -3.56 -24.36
CA ASP A 98 25.57 -4.31 -23.15
C ASP A 98 24.54 -3.58 -22.28
N LEU A 99 24.62 -2.25 -22.25
CA LEU A 99 23.60 -1.41 -21.63
C LEU A 99 22.24 -1.57 -22.32
N HIS A 100 22.21 -1.66 -23.65
CA HIS A 100 20.99 -1.93 -24.40
C HIS A 100 20.46 -3.34 -24.11
N LEU A 101 21.32 -4.36 -24.08
CA LEU A 101 20.93 -5.73 -23.72
C LEU A 101 20.26 -5.77 -22.33
N LEU A 102 20.88 -5.15 -21.33
CA LEU A 102 20.31 -5.04 -19.99
C LEU A 102 18.96 -4.29 -20.02
N ARG A 103 18.82 -3.18 -20.75
CA ARG A 103 17.54 -2.44 -20.81
C ARG A 103 16.42 -3.20 -21.52
N HIS A 104 16.75 -3.94 -22.57
CA HIS A 104 15.77 -4.65 -23.39
C HIS A 104 15.39 -6.02 -22.84
N ASP A 105 16.17 -6.57 -21.90
CA ASP A 105 15.85 -7.84 -21.27
C ASP A 105 14.52 -7.74 -20.51
N LYS A 106 13.47 -8.35 -21.08
CA LYS A 106 12.12 -8.34 -20.52
C LYS A 106 12.09 -9.33 -19.36
N ALA A 107 11.51 -8.93 -18.23
CA ALA A 107 11.19 -9.88 -17.18
C ALA A 107 10.28 -10.97 -17.77
N LEU A 108 10.82 -12.17 -17.94
CA LEU A 108 10.14 -13.28 -18.64
C LEU A 108 8.77 -13.53 -18.01
N HIS A 109 8.66 -13.40 -16.68
CA HIS A 109 7.40 -13.28 -15.95
C HIS A 109 7.54 -12.24 -14.81
N PRO A 110 6.89 -11.07 -14.88
CA PRO A 110 6.83 -10.20 -13.70
C PRO A 110 6.10 -10.94 -12.57
N ALA A 111 6.71 -10.99 -11.38
CA ALA A 111 6.13 -11.65 -10.23
C ALA A 111 4.67 -11.22 -10.05
N VAL A 112 3.73 -12.17 -10.16
CA VAL A 112 2.30 -11.91 -10.11
C VAL A 112 1.95 -11.45 -8.70
N VAL A 113 1.98 -10.13 -8.48
CA VAL A 113 1.60 -9.53 -7.21
C VAL A 113 0.10 -9.71 -7.07
N LYS A 114 -0.31 -10.49 -6.08
CA LYS A 114 -1.73 -10.64 -5.72
C LYS A 114 -2.13 -9.47 -4.81
N PRO A 115 -2.82 -8.42 -5.33
CA PRO A 115 -3.11 -7.23 -4.55
C PRO A 115 -4.04 -7.50 -3.35
N HIS A 116 -4.89 -8.53 -3.45
CA HIS A 116 -5.82 -8.92 -2.40
C HIS A 116 -5.13 -9.50 -1.16
N LEU A 117 -3.93 -10.07 -1.30
CA LEU A 117 -3.17 -10.61 -0.16
C LEU A 117 -2.75 -9.52 0.84
N LYS A 118 -2.71 -8.26 0.41
CA LYS A 118 -2.45 -7.10 1.28
C LYS A 118 -3.56 -6.87 2.30
N ASN A 119 -4.78 -7.31 2.00
CA ASN A 119 -5.96 -7.05 2.82
C ASN A 119 -6.32 -8.31 3.61
N VAL A 120 -6.51 -8.15 4.91
CA VAL A 120 -7.07 -9.22 5.76
C VAL A 120 -8.60 -9.11 5.73
N PRO A 121 -9.33 -10.18 5.38
CA PRO A 121 -10.78 -10.18 5.44
C PRO A 121 -11.32 -9.95 6.84
N GLU A 122 -12.50 -9.34 6.92
CA GLU A 122 -13.14 -8.97 8.18
C GLU A 122 -13.43 -10.16 9.09
N TYR A 123 -13.77 -11.31 8.51
CA TYR A 123 -14.05 -12.54 9.26
C TYR A 123 -12.81 -13.16 9.93
N LEU A 124 -11.60 -12.82 9.49
CA LEU A 124 -10.37 -13.29 10.14
C LEU A 124 -9.92 -12.38 11.28
N ILE A 125 -10.59 -11.25 11.49
CA ILE A 125 -10.19 -10.24 12.48
C ILE A 125 -10.97 -10.50 13.79
N PRO A 126 -10.27 -10.78 14.90
CA PRO A 126 -10.89 -10.93 16.21
C PRO A 126 -11.60 -9.66 16.69
N PRO A 127 -12.71 -9.79 17.46
CA PRO A 127 -13.44 -8.65 18.03
C PRO A 127 -12.56 -7.68 18.81
N SER A 128 -11.59 -8.21 19.56
CA SER A 128 -10.62 -7.45 20.34
C SER A 128 -9.81 -6.44 19.50
N MET A 129 -9.57 -6.75 18.22
CA MET A 129 -8.71 -5.97 17.32
C MET A 129 -9.45 -5.11 16.29
N ARG A 130 -10.76 -5.30 16.10
CA ARG A 130 -11.55 -4.56 15.09
C ARG A 130 -11.46 -3.04 15.26
N SER A 131 -11.49 -2.54 16.49
CA SER A 131 -11.40 -1.10 16.80
C SER A 131 -10.06 -0.49 16.36
N VAL A 132 -8.96 -1.17 16.67
CA VAL A 132 -7.59 -0.73 16.32
C VAL A 132 -7.40 -0.68 14.81
N ILE A 133 -7.90 -1.69 14.09
CA ILE A 133 -7.78 -1.78 12.63
C ILE A 133 -8.59 -0.68 11.94
N SER A 134 -9.80 -0.37 12.45
CA SER A 134 -10.61 0.75 11.95
C SER A 134 -9.88 2.08 12.08
N LEU A 135 -9.22 2.34 13.23
CA LEU A 135 -8.40 3.54 13.44
C LEU A 135 -7.21 3.63 12.47
N MET A 136 -6.53 2.51 12.23
CA MET A 136 -5.41 2.43 11.27
C MET A 136 -5.87 2.71 9.84
N ASN A 137 -7.02 2.18 9.43
CA ASN A 137 -7.58 2.39 8.10
C ASN A 137 -8.00 3.85 7.89
N LYS A 138 -8.56 4.51 8.92
CA LYS A 138 -8.86 5.96 8.90
C LYS A 138 -7.59 6.79 8.75
N LYS A 139 -6.51 6.46 9.48
CA LYS A 139 -5.20 7.14 9.33
C LYS A 139 -4.63 6.98 7.92
N LYS A 140 -4.68 5.77 7.34
CA LYS A 140 -4.23 5.52 5.95
C LYS A 140 -5.02 6.36 4.94
N LYS A 141 -6.35 6.49 5.09
CA LYS A 141 -7.16 7.36 4.22
C LYS A 141 -6.72 8.83 4.33
N ARG A 142 -6.46 9.33 5.53
CA ARG A 142 -5.98 10.71 5.74
C ARG A 142 -4.61 10.98 5.10
N LEU A 143 -3.71 10.01 5.13
CA LEU A 143 -2.39 10.13 4.48
C LEU A 143 -2.49 10.15 2.95
N ARG A 144 -3.47 9.45 2.37
CA ARG A 144 -3.73 9.47 0.92
C ARG A 144 -4.39 10.76 0.44
N LEU A 145 -4.97 11.53 1.34
CA LEU A 145 -5.66 12.80 1.05
C LEU A 145 -4.74 14.02 1.18
N LYS A 146 -3.42 13.86 1.40
CA LYS A 146 -2.51 15.01 1.31
C LYS A 146 -2.40 15.45 -0.16
N PRO A 147 -2.87 16.67 -0.52
CA PRO A 147 -2.66 17.23 -1.84
C PRO A 147 -1.34 18.01 -1.80
N GLY A 148 -0.35 17.60 -2.58
CA GLY A 148 0.95 18.25 -2.61
C GLY A 148 1.75 17.81 -3.81
N GLY A 149 1.34 18.26 -4.99
CA GLY A 149 2.04 18.00 -6.25
C GLY A 149 1.18 18.29 -7.48
N LEU A 150 1.13 19.56 -7.87
CA LEU A 150 0.61 20.16 -9.11
C LEU A 150 0.13 19.20 -10.23
N SER A 151 -1.17 19.29 -10.56
CA SER A 151 -1.56 19.52 -11.95
C SER A 151 -2.44 20.78 -12.02
N ARG A 152 -1.78 21.91 -12.26
CA ARG A 152 -2.42 23.10 -12.86
C ARG A 152 -2.67 22.84 -14.35
N PHE A 153 -3.34 21.73 -14.68
CA PHE A 153 -3.95 21.58 -16.00
C PHE A 153 -5.37 22.11 -15.91
N ALA A 154 -5.44 23.43 -15.93
CA ALA A 154 -6.46 24.09 -16.71
C ALA A 154 -6.23 23.68 -18.18
N SER A 155 -6.78 22.54 -18.58
CA SER A 155 -6.89 22.17 -19.98
C SER A 155 -8.09 21.26 -20.17
N SER A 156 -9.02 21.76 -20.99
CA SER A 156 -10.08 21.01 -21.63
C SER A 156 -11.21 20.55 -20.70
N LYS A 157 -12.29 21.35 -20.75
CA LYS A 157 -13.67 20.82 -20.80
C LYS A 157 -13.76 19.76 -21.92
N PHE A 158 -13.21 18.57 -21.70
CA PHE A 158 -13.53 17.45 -22.55
C PHE A 158 -14.95 17.05 -22.16
N LYS A 159 -15.88 17.39 -23.04
CA LYS A 159 -17.28 16.98 -23.02
C LYS A 159 -17.30 15.49 -22.69
N ARG A 160 -17.51 15.17 -21.41
CA ARG A 160 -17.95 13.85 -20.99
C ARG A 160 -19.25 13.65 -21.72
N THR A 161 -19.16 12.90 -22.82
CA THR A 161 -20.17 11.97 -23.33
C THR A 161 -21.41 12.02 -22.45
N GLN A 162 -22.27 13.00 -22.75
CA GLN A 162 -23.59 13.03 -22.18
C GLN A 162 -24.21 11.70 -22.58
N ASN A 163 -24.71 10.97 -21.58
CA ASN A 163 -25.37 9.69 -21.78
C ASN A 163 -26.31 9.83 -22.99
N PRO A 164 -26.14 9.03 -24.06
CA PRO A 164 -26.89 9.20 -25.31
C PRO A 164 -28.40 9.01 -25.12
N LEU A 165 -28.82 8.44 -23.98
CA LEU A 165 -30.22 8.27 -23.60
C LEU A 165 -30.83 9.51 -22.93
N ARG A 166 -30.04 10.57 -22.65
CA ARG A 166 -30.52 11.84 -22.05
C ARG A 166 -30.62 12.99 -23.04
N THR A 167 -30.16 12.81 -24.27
CA THR A 167 -30.23 13.85 -25.32
C THR A 167 -31.49 13.76 -26.18
N PHE A 168 -32.23 12.64 -26.13
CA PHE A 168 -33.53 12.53 -26.78
C PHE A 168 -34.63 13.19 -25.93
N LYS A 169 -35.11 14.35 -26.37
CA LYS A 169 -36.36 14.95 -25.90
C LYS A 169 -37.37 14.90 -27.03
N TYR A 170 -38.42 14.09 -26.87
CA TYR A 170 -39.54 14.02 -27.79
C TYR A 170 -40.44 15.24 -27.60
N THR A 171 -40.46 16.16 -28.56
CA THR A 171 -41.42 17.27 -28.59
C THR A 171 -42.56 16.92 -29.54
N LYS A 172 -43.75 16.65 -28.98
CA LYS A 172 -44.97 16.38 -29.74
C LYS A 172 -45.39 17.66 -30.48
N ALA A 173 -45.21 17.69 -31.81
CA ALA A 173 -45.67 18.80 -32.63
C ALA A 173 -47.21 18.82 -32.64
N LYS A 174 -47.79 19.90 -32.10
CA LYS A 174 -49.23 20.19 -32.17
C LYS A 174 -49.56 20.55 -33.62
N ARG A 175 -50.28 19.68 -34.33
CA ARG A 175 -50.80 19.95 -35.68
C ARG A 175 -51.63 21.24 -35.65
N ARG A 176 -51.30 22.19 -36.54
CA ARG A 176 -52.13 23.35 -36.83
C ARG A 176 -52.82 23.09 -38.16
N ASP A 177 -54.15 23.02 -38.12
CA ASP A 177 -55.00 22.93 -39.29
C ASP A 177 -54.77 24.15 -40.18
N ARG A 178 -54.51 23.92 -41.47
CA ARG A 178 -54.50 24.97 -42.49
C ARG A 178 -55.57 24.62 -43.51
N LYS A 179 -56.62 25.44 -43.51
CA LYS A 179 -57.74 25.44 -44.44
C LYS A 179 -57.26 25.47 -45.89
N GLU A 180 -57.88 24.63 -46.69
CA GLU A 180 -57.80 24.61 -48.15
C GLU A 180 -58.48 25.87 -48.72
N SER A 181 -57.85 26.45 -49.72
CA SER A 181 -58.49 27.36 -50.68
C SER A 181 -58.02 26.96 -52.07
N GLU A 182 -58.99 26.49 -52.85
CA GLU A 182 -58.91 25.89 -54.18
C GLU A 182 -58.69 26.90 -55.33
N GLN A 183 -58.36 26.30 -56.51
CA GLN A 183 -58.62 26.74 -57.90
C GLN A 183 -57.79 27.92 -58.41
N THR A 184 -57.17 27.88 -59.59
CA THR A 184 -57.44 27.17 -60.87
C THR A 184 -56.17 26.67 -61.53
#